data_AF-A0A655JA37-F1
#
_entry.id   AF-A0A655JA37-F1
#
_cell.length_a   1.000
_cell.length_b   1.000
_cell.length_c   1.000
_cell.angle_alpha   90.00
_cell.angle_beta   90.00
_cell.angle_gamma   90.00
#
_symmetry.space_group_name_H-M   'P 1'
#
loop_
_entity.id
_entity.type
_entity.pdbx_description
1 polymer ?
#
loop_
_entity_poly.entity_id
_entity_poly.type
_entity_poly.pdbx_seq_one_letter_code
_entity_poly.pdbx_strand_id
1 'polypeptide(L)'
;MGLPTGLSISGYSGGLYYIFATYTTTVDFGNGIVTAPTAVNVVLLSIPTSPFAISTYFSALLADPTTTPFEAYFGAVGVDGVLGVGPNAVGPGPSIPTMALPGDLNQGVLIDAPAGELVFGPNPLPAPNVEVVGSPITTLYVKIDGGTPIPVPSIIDSGGVTGTIPSYVIGSGTLPANTNIEVYTSPGGDRLYAFNTNDYRPTVISSGLMNTGFLPFRFQPVYIDYSPSGIGTTVFDHPA
;
A
#
# COMPACT_ATOMS: atom_id res chain seq x y z
N MET A 1 21.01 -2.07 -17.37
CA MET A 1 19.75 -1.52 -17.93
C MET A 1 19.94 -1.21 -19.40
N GLY A 2 18.98 -1.56 -20.26
CA GLY A 2 18.97 -1.19 -21.68
C GLY A 2 18.42 0.22 -21.93
N LEU A 3 17.99 0.51 -23.16
CA LEU A 3 17.27 1.75 -23.49
C LEU A 3 15.87 1.76 -22.84
N PRO A 4 15.32 2.94 -22.51
CA PRO A 4 13.97 3.05 -22.00
C PRO A 4 12.93 2.62 -23.06
N THR A 5 11.89 1.93 -22.63
CA THR A 5 10.78 1.45 -23.46
C THR A 5 9.55 2.37 -23.40
N GLY A 6 9.56 3.36 -22.51
CA GLY A 6 8.47 4.33 -22.36
C GLY A 6 8.89 5.53 -21.53
N LEU A 7 8.14 6.63 -21.69
CA LEU A 7 8.27 7.87 -20.91
C LEU A 7 6.86 8.34 -20.55
N SER A 8 6.61 8.65 -19.28
CA SER A 8 5.30 9.13 -18.84
C SER A 8 5.41 9.93 -17.53
N ILE A 9 4.27 10.44 -17.05
CA ILE A 9 4.11 11.20 -15.82
C ILE A 9 3.11 10.50 -14.89
N SER A 10 3.34 10.57 -13.58
CA SER A 10 2.43 10.04 -12.58
C SER A 10 2.51 10.80 -11.26
N GLY A 11 1.63 10.45 -10.32
CA GLY A 11 1.72 10.82 -8.92
C GLY A 11 2.01 9.64 -8.00
N TYR A 12 2.47 9.94 -6.79
CA TYR A 12 2.61 8.95 -5.71
C TYR A 12 2.07 9.52 -4.40
N SER A 13 1.13 8.80 -3.78
CA SER A 13 0.55 9.10 -2.47
C SER A 13 0.04 10.54 -2.27
N GLY A 14 -0.26 11.27 -3.35
CA GLY A 14 -0.59 12.71 -3.32
C GLY A 14 0.56 13.63 -2.89
N GLY A 15 1.75 13.08 -2.63
CA GLY A 15 2.93 13.80 -2.15
C GLY A 15 3.90 14.23 -3.24
N LEU A 16 3.91 13.50 -4.37
CA LEU A 16 4.80 13.75 -5.49
C LEU A 16 4.04 13.68 -6.82
N TYR A 17 4.41 14.54 -7.77
CA TYR A 17 4.29 14.25 -9.21
C TYR A 17 5.68 13.98 -9.77
N TYR A 18 5.80 13.06 -10.73
CA TYR A 18 7.10 12.70 -11.32
C TYR A 18 6.99 12.26 -12.76
N ILE A 19 8.05 12.58 -13.52
CA ILE A 19 8.33 12.04 -14.84
C ILE A 19 9.21 10.81 -14.65
N PHE A 20 8.88 9.72 -15.32
CA PHE A 20 9.65 8.49 -15.26
C PHE A 20 9.92 7.93 -16.65
N ALA A 21 11.01 7.18 -16.75
CA ALA A 21 11.29 6.28 -17.87
C ALA A 21 11.02 4.85 -17.43
N THR A 22 10.34 4.09 -18.28
CA THR A 22 10.15 2.65 -18.08
C THR A 22 11.28 1.88 -18.74
N TYR A 23 11.84 0.91 -18.03
CA TYR A 23 12.87 0.00 -18.52
C TYR A 23 12.39 -1.44 -18.37
N THR A 24 12.78 -2.30 -19.30
CA THR A 24 12.60 -3.75 -19.16
C THR A 24 13.87 -4.36 -18.54
N THR A 25 13.75 -4.91 -17.33
CA THR A 25 14.87 -5.50 -16.58
C THR A 25 14.37 -6.56 -15.60
N THR A 26 15.29 -7.33 -15.02
CA THR A 26 15.01 -8.23 -13.91
C THR A 26 15.04 -7.48 -12.57
N VAL A 27 14.28 -7.97 -11.58
CA VAL A 27 14.38 -7.60 -10.16
C VAL A 27 14.89 -8.81 -9.40
N ASP A 28 15.94 -8.64 -8.62
CA ASP A 28 16.57 -9.71 -7.81
C ASP A 28 16.29 -9.44 -6.33
N PHE A 29 15.61 -10.40 -5.67
CA PHE A 29 15.27 -10.36 -4.25
C PHE A 29 16.28 -11.11 -3.37
N GLY A 30 17.39 -11.57 -3.95
CA GLY A 30 18.37 -12.44 -3.30
C GLY A 30 17.98 -13.91 -3.35
N ASN A 31 18.86 -14.78 -2.88
CA ASN A 31 18.63 -16.24 -2.79
C ASN A 31 18.20 -16.91 -4.12
N GLY A 32 18.52 -16.32 -5.26
CA GLY A 32 18.11 -16.81 -6.58
C GLY A 32 16.65 -16.50 -6.96
N ILE A 33 15.95 -15.70 -6.16
CA ILE A 33 14.59 -15.23 -6.45
C ILE A 33 14.70 -14.02 -7.38
N VAL A 34 14.72 -14.30 -8.68
CA VAL A 34 14.90 -13.31 -9.74
C VAL A 34 13.72 -13.35 -10.69
N THR A 35 13.15 -12.19 -11.00
CA THR A 35 12.05 -12.09 -11.98
C THR A 35 12.56 -12.37 -13.39
N ALA A 36 11.67 -12.84 -14.27
CA ALA A 36 11.85 -12.60 -15.70
C ALA A 36 11.90 -11.07 -15.97
N PRO A 37 12.42 -10.63 -17.13
CA PRO A 37 12.41 -9.20 -17.47
C PRO A 37 10.99 -8.63 -17.40
N THR A 38 10.82 -7.57 -16.61
CA THR A 38 9.56 -6.88 -16.33
C THR A 38 9.75 -5.36 -16.40
N ALA A 39 8.65 -4.61 -16.45
CA ALA A 39 8.71 -3.16 -16.51
C ALA A 39 9.03 -2.56 -15.13
N VAL A 40 10.07 -1.72 -15.09
CA VAL A 40 10.51 -0.96 -13.92
C VAL A 40 10.57 0.52 -14.29
N ASN A 41 9.91 1.35 -13.48
CA ASN A 41 9.90 2.79 -13.68
C ASN A 41 11.03 3.45 -12.88
N VAL A 42 11.85 4.26 -13.54
CA VAL A 42 12.89 5.06 -12.92
C VAL A 42 12.49 6.53 -13.00
N VAL A 43 12.41 7.18 -11.85
CA VAL A 43 12.08 8.61 -11.76
C VAL A 43 13.24 9.43 -12.32
N LEU A 44 12.92 10.32 -13.25
CA LEU A 44 13.87 11.25 -13.87
C LEU A 44 13.79 12.64 -13.25
N LEU A 45 12.58 13.04 -12.86
CA LEU A 45 12.29 14.32 -12.23
C LEU A 45 11.05 14.16 -11.36
N SER A 46 11.02 14.82 -10.21
CA SER A 46 9.86 14.86 -9.33
C SER A 46 9.61 16.27 -8.79
N ILE A 47 8.37 16.53 -8.41
CA ILE A 47 7.88 17.79 -7.85
C ILE A 47 7.09 17.44 -6.58
N PRO A 48 7.42 18.03 -5.42
CA PRO A 48 6.66 17.83 -4.20
C PRO A 48 5.36 18.62 -4.24
N THR A 49 4.25 18.00 -3.84
CA THR A 49 2.89 18.56 -3.98
C THR A 49 2.14 18.72 -2.67
N SER A 50 2.60 18.06 -1.61
CA SER A 50 1.98 18.16 -0.28
C SER A 50 2.83 19.03 0.66
N PRO A 51 2.24 19.66 1.69
CA PRO A 51 3.01 20.40 2.70
C PRO A 51 4.14 19.57 3.33
N PHE A 52 3.88 18.28 3.58
CA PHE A 52 4.89 17.34 4.09
C PHE A 52 6.03 17.13 3.08
N ALA A 53 5.73 16.85 1.81
CA ALA A 53 6.75 16.62 0.80
C ALA A 53 7.58 17.88 0.53
N ILE A 54 6.92 19.05 0.51
CA ILE A 54 7.56 20.35 0.30
C ILE A 54 8.51 20.66 1.45
N SER A 55 8.05 20.55 2.71
CA SER A 55 8.90 20.84 3.87
C SER A 55 10.07 19.88 3.96
N THR A 56 9.83 18.58 3.76
CA THR A 56 10.87 17.54 3.78
C THR A 56 11.93 17.80 2.70
N TYR A 57 11.51 18.14 1.48
CA TYR A 57 12.43 18.49 0.41
C TYR A 57 13.27 19.73 0.73
N PHE A 58 12.67 20.82 1.21
CA PHE A 58 13.44 22.02 1.55
C PHE A 58 14.45 21.77 2.68
N SER A 59 14.07 21.00 3.69
CA SER A 59 15.01 20.60 4.75
C SER A 59 16.17 19.76 4.21
N ALA A 60 15.90 18.78 3.34
CA ALA A 60 16.93 17.94 2.74
C ALA A 60 17.84 18.73 1.80
N LEU A 61 17.28 19.61 0.97
CA LEU A 61 18.01 20.47 0.04
C LEU A 61 19.01 21.40 0.75
N LEU A 62 18.66 21.89 1.94
CA LEU A 62 19.55 22.72 2.75
C LEU A 62 20.72 21.91 3.34
N ALA A 63 20.53 20.61 3.57
CA ALA A 63 21.58 19.71 4.04
C ALA A 63 22.48 19.22 2.89
N ASP A 64 21.89 18.92 1.74
CA ASP A 64 22.58 18.49 0.52
C ASP A 64 21.86 19.06 -0.73
N PRO A 65 22.49 20.00 -1.46
CA PRO A 65 21.89 20.64 -2.62
C PRO A 65 21.74 19.71 -3.83
N THR A 66 22.23 18.47 -3.77
CA THR A 66 22.08 17.46 -4.81
C THR A 66 20.87 16.55 -4.61
N THR A 67 20.25 16.60 -3.42
CA THR A 67 19.07 15.78 -3.10
C THR A 67 17.88 16.18 -3.98
N THR A 68 17.27 15.19 -4.63
CA THR A 68 16.03 15.36 -5.39
C THR A 68 14.79 15.29 -4.49
N PRO A 69 13.63 15.82 -4.91
CA PRO A 69 12.39 15.70 -4.14
C PRO A 69 11.96 14.24 -3.89
N PHE A 70 12.26 13.33 -4.82
CA PHE A 70 11.95 11.91 -4.67
C PHE A 70 12.80 11.28 -3.56
N GLU A 71 14.12 11.50 -3.59
CA GLU A 71 15.04 11.03 -2.55
C GLU A 71 14.68 11.62 -1.19
N ALA A 72 14.35 12.92 -1.11
CA ALA A 72 13.93 13.53 0.14
C ALA A 72 12.64 12.91 0.71
N TYR A 73 11.67 12.61 -0.16
CA TYR A 73 10.38 12.05 0.26
C TYR A 73 10.53 10.66 0.89
N PHE A 74 11.37 9.79 0.32
CA PHE A 74 11.60 8.44 0.82
C PHE A 74 12.76 8.32 1.81
N GLY A 75 13.69 9.27 1.82
CA GLY A 75 14.84 9.30 2.74
C GLY A 75 14.44 9.34 4.20
N ALA A 76 13.27 9.91 4.52
CA ALA A 76 12.69 9.88 5.86
C ALA A 76 12.41 8.46 6.39
N VAL A 77 12.21 7.49 5.49
CA VAL A 77 11.93 6.08 5.82
C VAL A 77 13.02 5.12 5.31
N GLY A 78 14.11 5.65 4.74
CA GLY A 78 15.30 4.88 4.36
C GLY A 78 15.08 3.92 3.17
N VAL A 79 14.23 4.26 2.22
CA VAL A 79 14.02 3.47 0.99
C VAL A 79 14.35 4.27 -0.26
N ASP A 80 14.79 3.60 -1.32
CA ASP A 80 15.18 4.23 -2.59
C ASP A 80 14.12 4.09 -3.70
N GLY A 81 13.01 3.42 -3.40
CA GLY A 81 11.97 3.14 -4.37
C GLY A 81 10.75 2.47 -3.76
N VAL A 82 9.78 2.17 -4.63
CA VAL A 82 8.50 1.56 -4.24
C VAL A 82 8.31 0.26 -5.00
N LEU A 83 8.10 -0.82 -4.26
CA LEU A 83 7.64 -2.10 -4.80
C LEU A 83 6.12 -2.19 -4.66
N GLY A 84 5.40 -1.78 -5.71
CA GLY A 84 3.95 -1.96 -5.76
C GLY A 84 3.59 -3.42 -6.06
N VAL A 85 2.86 -4.06 -5.16
CA VAL A 85 2.44 -5.47 -5.28
C VAL A 85 0.93 -5.66 -5.43
N GLY A 86 0.15 -4.58 -5.47
CA GLY A 86 -1.31 -4.63 -5.48
C GLY A 86 -1.92 -4.84 -6.89
N PRO A 87 -2.60 -5.97 -7.17
CA PRO A 87 -3.11 -6.35 -8.51
C PRO A 87 -4.11 -5.42 -9.21
N ASN A 88 -4.88 -4.62 -8.47
CA ASN A 88 -5.82 -3.65 -9.02
C ASN A 88 -5.43 -2.19 -8.73
N ALA A 89 -4.17 -1.95 -8.34
CA ALA A 89 -3.67 -0.61 -8.12
C ALA A 89 -3.65 0.20 -9.43
N VAL A 90 -4.03 1.48 -9.37
CA VAL A 90 -4.08 2.40 -10.53
C VAL A 90 -2.71 3.08 -10.76
N GLY A 91 -1.63 2.52 -10.22
CA GLY A 91 -0.28 3.06 -10.34
C GLY A 91 0.22 3.12 -11.80
N PRO A 92 1.30 3.85 -12.07
CA PRO A 92 1.68 4.17 -13.45
C PRO A 92 2.32 3.04 -14.26
N GLY A 93 2.63 1.90 -13.63
CA GLY A 93 3.19 0.74 -14.30
C GLY A 93 2.09 -0.29 -14.56
N PRO A 94 2.05 -0.93 -15.74
CA PRO A 94 1.12 -2.03 -15.98
C PRO A 94 1.53 -3.32 -15.25
N SER A 95 2.67 -3.33 -14.53
CA SER A 95 3.26 -4.55 -14.01
C SER A 95 3.52 -4.48 -12.51
N ILE A 96 3.18 -5.57 -11.85
CA ILE A 96 3.65 -5.95 -10.53
C ILE A 96 4.90 -6.80 -10.73
N PRO A 97 6.11 -6.36 -10.32
CA PRO A 97 7.33 -7.10 -10.59
C PRO A 97 7.32 -8.54 -10.09
N THR A 98 6.68 -8.80 -8.96
CA THR A 98 6.55 -10.13 -8.35
C THR A 98 5.67 -11.09 -9.18
N MET A 99 4.75 -10.59 -10.02
CA MET A 99 4.03 -11.44 -10.99
C MET A 99 4.94 -11.98 -12.11
N ALA A 100 6.14 -11.41 -12.28
CA ALA A 100 7.14 -11.90 -13.24
C ALA A 100 8.12 -12.91 -12.62
N LEU A 101 7.93 -13.33 -11.36
CA LEU A 101 8.69 -14.42 -10.77
C LEU A 101 8.39 -15.77 -11.48
N PRO A 102 9.34 -16.73 -11.48
CA PRO A 102 9.15 -18.01 -12.17
C PRO A 102 8.28 -18.99 -11.36
N GLY A 103 7.57 -19.86 -12.08
CA GLY A 103 6.80 -20.96 -11.48
C GLY A 103 5.74 -20.44 -10.51
N ASP A 104 5.60 -21.10 -9.36
CA ASP A 104 4.56 -20.76 -8.38
C ASP A 104 4.87 -19.49 -7.59
N LEU A 105 6.10 -18.94 -7.67
CA LEU A 105 6.49 -17.73 -6.93
C LEU A 105 5.71 -16.48 -7.37
N ASN A 106 5.04 -16.52 -8.53
CA ASN A 106 4.24 -15.43 -9.05
C ASN A 106 2.76 -15.47 -8.64
N GLN A 107 2.36 -16.34 -7.71
CA GLN A 107 0.96 -16.45 -7.30
C GLN A 107 0.56 -15.35 -6.30
N GLY A 108 1.52 -14.84 -5.54
CA GLY A 108 1.28 -13.81 -4.55
C GLY A 108 2.50 -13.52 -3.69
N VAL A 109 2.28 -12.72 -2.65
CA VAL A 109 3.29 -12.40 -1.64
C VAL A 109 2.64 -12.31 -0.26
N LEU A 110 3.16 -13.06 0.70
CA LEU A 110 2.85 -12.88 2.12
C LEU A 110 3.70 -11.74 2.65
N ILE A 111 3.05 -10.75 3.27
CA ILE A 111 3.70 -9.69 4.03
C ILE A 111 3.53 -10.02 5.51
N ASP A 112 4.58 -10.57 6.13
CA ASP A 112 4.63 -10.85 7.56
C ASP A 112 5.55 -9.84 8.24
N ALA A 113 5.02 -8.63 8.46
CA ALA A 113 5.79 -7.57 9.10
C ALA A 113 6.15 -7.86 10.58
N PRO A 114 5.34 -8.57 11.38
CA PRO A 114 5.76 -9.04 12.71
C PRO A 114 6.99 -9.93 12.69
N ALA A 115 7.09 -10.84 11.70
CA ALA A 115 8.28 -11.68 11.51
C ALA A 115 9.41 -10.96 10.75
N GLY A 116 9.11 -9.86 10.06
CA GLY A 116 10.06 -9.15 9.20
C GLY A 116 10.33 -9.88 7.89
N GLU A 117 9.33 -10.60 7.35
CA GLU A 117 9.48 -11.49 6.21
C GLU A 117 8.55 -11.12 5.05
N LEU A 118 9.05 -11.37 3.83
CA LEU A 118 8.24 -11.48 2.62
C LEU A 118 8.39 -12.90 2.08
N VAL A 119 7.27 -13.59 1.88
CA VAL A 119 7.26 -14.95 1.31
C VAL A 119 6.55 -14.93 -0.03
N PHE A 120 7.28 -15.25 -1.10
CA PHE A 120 6.73 -15.28 -2.46
C PHE A 120 6.11 -16.64 -2.79
N GLY A 121 5.04 -16.61 -3.57
CA GLY A 121 4.36 -17.80 -4.07
C GLY A 121 3.04 -18.09 -3.37
N PRO A 122 2.56 -19.35 -3.32
CA PRO A 122 1.31 -19.69 -2.67
C PRO A 122 1.32 -19.29 -1.19
N ASN A 123 0.17 -18.90 -0.64
CA ASN A 123 0.05 -18.58 0.80
C ASN A 123 0.51 -19.79 1.63
N PRO A 124 1.60 -19.68 2.42
CA PRO A 124 2.13 -20.80 3.18
C PRO A 124 1.36 -21.05 4.50
N LEU A 125 0.48 -20.14 4.91
CA LEU A 125 -0.20 -20.20 6.20
C LEU A 125 -1.47 -21.05 6.15
N PRO A 126 -1.74 -21.86 7.20
CA PRO A 126 -2.93 -22.69 7.26
C PRO A 126 -4.17 -21.86 7.63
N ALA A 127 -5.33 -22.31 7.13
CA ALA A 127 -6.64 -21.77 7.52
C ALA A 127 -6.84 -21.74 9.05
N PRO A 128 -7.66 -20.80 9.59
CA PRO A 128 -8.60 -19.95 8.87
C PRO A 128 -7.97 -18.68 8.29
N ASN A 129 -8.23 -18.48 7.00
CA ASN A 129 -7.86 -17.31 6.23
C ASN A 129 -9.12 -16.47 6.01
N VAL A 130 -9.06 -15.17 6.27
CA VAL A 130 -10.18 -14.26 5.99
C VAL A 130 -9.88 -13.47 4.72
N GLU A 131 -10.70 -13.67 3.71
CA GLU A 131 -10.45 -13.16 2.37
C GLU A 131 -11.34 -11.95 2.05
N VAL A 132 -10.74 -10.98 1.37
CA VAL A 132 -11.43 -9.84 0.77
C VAL A 132 -11.04 -9.76 -0.70
N VAL A 133 -12.01 -9.93 -1.59
CA VAL A 133 -11.78 -9.78 -3.03
C VAL A 133 -11.38 -8.34 -3.34
N GLY A 134 -10.32 -8.18 -4.12
CA GLY A 134 -9.69 -6.90 -4.45
C GLY A 134 -8.40 -6.67 -3.67
N SER A 135 -7.36 -6.24 -4.37
CA SER A 135 -6.12 -5.78 -3.74
C SER A 135 -5.38 -4.74 -4.60
N PRO A 136 -5.08 -3.53 -4.10
CA PRO A 136 -5.38 -3.07 -2.75
C PRO A 136 -6.81 -2.50 -2.63
N ILE A 137 -7.48 -2.18 -3.74
CA ILE A 137 -8.78 -1.51 -3.75
C ILE A 137 -9.90 -2.52 -3.54
N THR A 138 -10.74 -2.26 -2.54
CA THR A 138 -11.93 -3.08 -2.23
C THR A 138 -12.98 -2.26 -1.48
N THR A 139 -14.09 -2.87 -1.09
CA THR A 139 -15.05 -2.30 -0.14
C THR A 139 -14.90 -3.01 1.20
N LEU A 140 -14.61 -2.25 2.25
CA LEU A 140 -14.57 -2.73 3.63
C LEU A 140 -15.79 -2.21 4.38
N TYR A 141 -16.09 -2.81 5.53
CA TYR A 141 -17.21 -2.39 6.36
C TYR A 141 -16.72 -1.82 7.68
N VAL A 142 -16.99 -0.54 7.90
CA VAL A 142 -16.47 0.20 9.07
C VAL A 142 -17.57 0.41 10.07
N LYS A 143 -17.27 0.05 11.33
CA LYS A 143 -18.14 0.20 12.47
C LYS A 143 -17.53 1.18 13.46
N ILE A 144 -18.33 2.15 13.88
CA ILE A 144 -17.93 3.21 14.81
C ILE A 144 -18.69 3.02 16.13
N ASP A 145 -17.97 2.94 17.25
CA ASP A 145 -18.50 2.90 18.63
C ASP A 145 -19.68 1.93 18.83
N GLY A 146 -19.58 0.72 18.30
CA GLY A 146 -20.63 -0.30 18.47
C GLY A 146 -21.80 -0.19 17.49
N GLY A 147 -21.82 0.81 16.61
CA GLY A 147 -22.89 1.05 15.64
C GLY A 147 -23.00 0.00 14.53
N THR A 148 -23.85 0.29 13.54
CA THR A 148 -24.00 -0.57 12.36
C THR A 148 -22.80 -0.38 11.42
N PRO A 149 -22.12 -1.46 10.96
CA PRO A 149 -21.08 -1.35 9.95
C PRO A 149 -21.64 -0.76 8.63
N ILE A 150 -20.94 0.21 8.07
CA ILE A 150 -21.28 0.81 6.76
C ILE A 150 -20.24 0.43 5.71
N PRO A 151 -20.62 0.27 4.43
CA PRO A 151 -19.67 0.02 3.35
C PRO A 151 -18.81 1.28 3.09
N VAL A 152 -17.50 1.08 2.98
CA VAL A 152 -16.50 2.13 2.75
C VAL A 152 -15.54 1.67 1.65
N PRO A 153 -15.53 2.35 0.48
CA PRO A 153 -14.50 2.15 -0.53
C PRO A 153 -13.11 2.42 0.07
N SER A 154 -12.23 1.43 -0.04
CA SER A 154 -10.98 1.38 0.73
C SER A 154 -9.80 0.90 -0.11
N ILE A 155 -8.60 1.27 0.33
CA ILE A 155 -7.32 0.67 -0.06
C ILE A 155 -6.66 0.04 1.17
N ILE A 156 -6.29 -1.23 1.04
CA ILE A 156 -5.48 -1.95 2.02
C ILE A 156 -4.02 -1.73 1.65
N ASP A 157 -3.33 -0.85 2.37
CA ASP A 157 -2.08 -0.24 1.91
C ASP A 157 -1.00 -0.24 3.01
N SER A 158 -0.03 -1.13 2.87
CA SER A 158 1.11 -1.25 3.80
C SER A 158 2.03 -0.02 3.79
N GLY A 159 2.04 0.74 2.70
CA GLY A 159 2.78 2.00 2.56
C GLY A 159 2.02 3.23 3.06
N GLY A 160 0.74 3.08 3.46
CA GLY A 160 -0.16 4.18 3.79
C GLY A 160 0.10 4.86 5.15
N VAL A 161 1.19 4.52 5.84
CA VAL A 161 1.57 5.06 7.16
C VAL A 161 0.43 4.88 8.19
N THR A 162 -0.23 5.95 8.65
CA THR A 162 -1.38 5.89 9.57
C THR A 162 -2.74 5.86 8.85
N GLY A 163 -2.73 5.87 7.51
CA GLY A 163 -3.94 5.79 6.70
C GLY A 163 -4.79 7.06 6.71
N THR A 164 -5.96 6.93 6.10
CA THR A 164 -6.95 8.00 5.96
C THR A 164 -8.35 7.47 6.22
N ILE A 165 -9.23 8.31 6.76
CA ILE A 165 -10.63 7.98 6.97
C ILE A 165 -11.54 9.06 6.36
N PRO A 166 -12.51 8.70 5.50
CA PRO A 166 -13.45 9.68 4.97
C PRO A 166 -14.33 10.28 6.07
N SER A 167 -14.53 11.59 6.02
CA SER A 167 -15.31 12.34 7.02
C SER A 167 -16.73 11.82 7.19
N TYR A 168 -17.35 11.28 6.13
CA TYR A 168 -18.70 10.72 6.20
C TYR A 168 -18.79 9.46 7.07
N VAL A 169 -17.69 8.72 7.24
CA VAL A 169 -17.66 7.49 8.06
C VAL A 169 -17.78 7.82 9.54
N ILE A 170 -17.16 8.93 9.95
CA ILE A 170 -17.10 9.40 11.35
C ILE A 170 -18.02 10.61 11.62
N GLY A 171 -18.73 11.09 10.60
CA GLY A 171 -19.60 12.27 10.70
C GLY A 171 -18.89 13.59 11.04
N SER A 172 -17.57 13.68 10.82
CA SER A 172 -16.75 14.82 11.26
C SER A 172 -15.62 15.11 10.28
N GLY A 173 -15.26 16.40 10.13
CA GLY A 173 -14.09 16.86 9.38
C GLY A 173 -12.76 16.72 10.13
N THR A 174 -12.81 16.35 11.41
CA THR A 174 -11.65 16.08 12.27
C THR A 174 -11.80 14.74 12.96
N LEU A 175 -10.67 14.07 13.24
CA LEU A 175 -10.69 12.75 13.85
C LEU A 175 -11.21 12.88 15.29
N PRO A 176 -12.36 12.28 15.66
CA PRO A 176 -12.86 12.32 17.02
C PRO A 176 -11.90 11.57 17.96
N ALA A 177 -11.72 12.08 19.16
CA ALA A 177 -10.88 11.42 20.17
C ALA A 177 -11.64 10.26 20.83
N ASN A 178 -10.91 9.24 21.29
CA ASN A 178 -11.45 8.09 21.99
C ASN A 178 -12.61 7.36 21.27
N THR A 179 -12.52 7.24 19.95
CA THR A 179 -13.50 6.53 19.12
C THR A 179 -12.98 5.15 18.79
N ASN A 180 -13.79 4.12 19.00
CA ASN A 180 -13.49 2.76 18.60
C ASN A 180 -13.92 2.55 17.15
N ILE A 181 -12.97 2.12 16.33
CA ILE A 181 -13.15 1.84 14.92
C ILE A 181 -12.82 0.37 14.69
N GLU A 182 -13.78 -0.35 14.14
CA GLU A 182 -13.64 -1.76 13.79
C GLU A 182 -13.89 -1.92 12.29
N VAL A 183 -13.09 -2.75 11.62
CA VAL A 183 -13.16 -2.95 10.17
C VAL A 183 -13.41 -4.43 9.86
N TYR A 184 -14.36 -4.69 8.97
CA TYR A 184 -14.91 -6.01 8.68
C TYR A 184 -14.94 -6.30 7.19
N THR A 185 -15.03 -7.59 6.83
CA THR A 185 -15.24 -8.05 5.44
C THR A 185 -16.64 -7.74 4.91
N SER A 186 -17.65 -7.79 5.78
CA SER A 186 -19.07 -7.53 5.46
C SER A 186 -19.85 -7.12 6.72
N PRO A 187 -21.13 -6.66 6.63
CA PRO A 187 -21.90 -6.22 7.80
C PRO A 187 -22.11 -7.25 8.93
N GLY A 188 -21.82 -8.52 8.66
CA GLY A 188 -21.80 -9.60 9.67
C GLY A 188 -20.68 -10.61 9.43
N GLY A 189 -19.65 -10.19 8.71
CA GLY A 189 -18.48 -11.03 8.41
C GLY A 189 -17.42 -10.95 9.49
N ASP A 190 -16.27 -11.54 9.20
CA ASP A 190 -15.13 -11.52 10.10
C ASP A 190 -14.56 -10.11 10.28
N ARG A 191 -14.14 -9.82 11.51
CA ARG A 191 -13.37 -8.61 11.81
C ARG A 191 -11.97 -8.77 11.25
N LEU A 192 -11.48 -7.75 10.57
CA LEU A 192 -10.13 -7.71 10.01
C LEU A 192 -9.15 -7.10 11.02
N TYR A 193 -9.51 -5.94 11.56
CA TYR A 193 -8.74 -5.25 12.59
C TYR A 193 -9.61 -4.21 13.31
N ALA A 194 -9.12 -3.69 14.43
CA ALA A 194 -9.76 -2.61 15.17
C ALA A 194 -8.71 -1.69 15.81
N PHE A 195 -9.10 -0.46 16.11
CA PHE A 195 -8.29 0.50 16.85
C PHE A 195 -9.13 1.54 17.58
N ASN A 196 -8.53 2.17 18.58
CA ASN A 196 -9.05 3.39 19.17
C ASN A 196 -8.29 4.61 18.60
N THR A 197 -8.99 5.72 18.37
CA THR A 197 -8.37 6.93 17.80
C THR A 197 -7.38 7.65 18.73
N ASN A 198 -7.25 7.23 19.98
CA ASN A 198 -6.16 7.65 20.86
C ASN A 198 -4.84 6.94 20.52
N ASP A 199 -4.90 5.70 20.03
CA ASP A 199 -3.73 4.85 19.77
C ASP A 199 -3.29 4.91 18.29
N TYR A 200 -4.24 5.08 17.37
CA TYR A 200 -3.98 5.15 15.94
C TYR A 200 -4.78 6.28 15.28
N ARG A 201 -4.09 7.13 14.52
CA ARG A 201 -4.64 8.42 14.06
C ARG A 201 -4.59 8.54 12.54
N PRO A 202 -5.58 7.99 11.81
CA PRO A 202 -5.71 8.25 10.38
C PRO A 202 -6.03 9.72 10.12
N THR A 203 -5.59 10.23 8.98
CA THR A 203 -5.93 11.59 8.54
C THR A 203 -7.36 11.61 8.01
N VAL A 204 -8.18 12.56 8.48
CA VAL A 204 -9.55 12.72 7.96
C VAL A 204 -9.51 13.37 6.58
N ILE A 205 -10.20 12.76 5.62
CA ILE A 205 -10.29 13.23 4.23
C ILE A 205 -11.73 13.52 3.83
N SER A 206 -11.94 14.51 2.96
CA SER A 206 -13.26 14.86 2.44
C SER A 206 -13.62 14.11 1.14
N SER A 207 -12.64 13.50 0.48
CA SER A 207 -12.81 12.75 -0.76
C SER A 207 -11.69 11.70 -0.90
N GLY A 208 -11.90 10.73 -1.79
CA GLY A 208 -10.99 9.60 -1.99
C GLY A 208 -11.43 8.34 -1.25
N LEU A 209 -10.53 7.37 -1.20
CA LEU A 209 -10.75 6.08 -0.55
C LEU A 209 -10.25 6.15 0.90
N MET A 210 -10.88 5.38 1.78
CA MET A 210 -10.27 5.07 3.08
C MET A 210 -8.94 4.33 2.84
N ASN A 211 -7.89 4.70 3.54
CA ASN A 211 -6.62 3.98 3.51
C ASN A 211 -6.40 3.34 4.89
N THR A 212 -6.20 2.02 4.94
CA THR A 212 -5.97 1.30 6.20
C THR A 212 -4.72 1.77 6.93
N GLY A 213 -3.74 2.28 6.17
CA GLY A 213 -2.36 2.41 6.56
C GLY A 213 -1.74 1.05 6.89
N PHE A 214 -0.60 1.10 7.56
CA PHE A 214 0.19 -0.06 7.94
C PHE A 214 -0.45 -0.90 9.07
N LEU A 215 -1.51 -0.40 9.72
CA LEU A 215 -2.08 -1.02 10.92
C LEU A 215 -2.41 -2.52 10.79
N PRO A 216 -3.17 -3.00 9.77
CA PRO A 216 -3.43 -4.43 9.65
C PRO A 216 -2.15 -5.25 9.49
N PHE A 217 -1.19 -4.78 8.70
CA PHE A 217 0.10 -5.45 8.49
C PHE A 217 0.96 -5.48 9.76
N ARG A 218 0.81 -4.51 10.66
CA ARG A 218 1.57 -4.44 11.92
C ARG A 218 1.26 -5.61 12.86
N PHE A 219 0.03 -6.11 12.84
CA PHE A 219 -0.44 -7.06 13.85
C PHE A 219 -0.53 -8.49 13.36
N GLN A 220 -0.51 -8.70 12.05
CA GLN A 220 -0.74 -10.00 11.46
C GLN A 220 -0.13 -10.10 10.06
N PRO A 221 0.18 -11.31 9.60
CA PRO A 221 0.51 -11.56 8.21
C PRO A 221 -0.69 -11.24 7.30
N VAL A 222 -0.39 -10.61 6.16
CA VAL A 222 -1.38 -10.31 5.12
C VAL A 222 -0.84 -10.82 3.79
N TYR A 223 -1.54 -11.77 3.18
CA TYR A 223 -1.19 -12.31 1.88
C TYR A 223 -1.90 -11.56 0.76
N ILE A 224 -1.13 -11.18 -0.25
CA ILE A 224 -1.62 -10.55 -1.48
C ILE A 224 -1.66 -11.62 -2.55
N ASP A 225 -2.86 -12.14 -2.81
CA ASP A 225 -3.14 -13.08 -3.90
C ASP A 225 -3.34 -12.29 -5.21
N TYR A 226 -2.65 -12.70 -6.28
CA TYR A 226 -2.83 -12.09 -7.60
C TYR A 226 -4.03 -12.66 -8.37
N SER A 227 -4.77 -13.60 -7.79
CA SER A 227 -6.02 -14.15 -8.30
C SER A 227 -7.26 -13.45 -7.70
N PRO A 228 -8.31 -13.16 -8.51
CA PRO A 228 -8.34 -13.26 -9.97
C PRO A 228 -7.46 -12.19 -10.64
N SER A 229 -6.93 -12.49 -11.82
CA SER A 229 -6.04 -11.58 -12.56
C SER A 229 -6.61 -10.16 -12.70
N GLY A 230 -5.81 -9.16 -12.34
CA GLY A 230 -6.18 -7.73 -12.41
C GLY A 230 -7.12 -7.25 -11.30
N ILE A 231 -7.55 -8.13 -10.40
CA ILE A 231 -8.39 -7.80 -9.24
C ILE A 231 -7.64 -8.17 -7.95
N GLY A 232 -7.15 -9.41 -7.89
CA GLY A 232 -6.53 -10.03 -6.73
C GLY A 232 -7.46 -10.25 -5.55
N THR A 233 -6.88 -10.79 -4.49
CA THR A 233 -7.56 -11.01 -3.21
C THR A 233 -6.58 -10.65 -2.10
N THR A 234 -7.06 -9.91 -1.11
CA THR A 234 -6.29 -9.67 0.12
C THR A 234 -6.73 -10.69 1.16
N VAL A 235 -5.78 -11.42 1.72
CA VAL A 235 -6.03 -12.48 2.70
C VAL A 235 -5.40 -12.07 4.02
N PHE A 236 -6.23 -12.03 5.05
CA PHE A 236 -5.84 -11.73 6.43
C PHE A 236 -5.65 -13.06 7.14
N ASP A 237 -4.39 -13.42 7.37
CA ASP A 237 -4.03 -14.65 8.07
C ASP A 237 -3.98 -14.32 9.57
N HIS A 238 -4.77 -15.03 10.39
CA HIS A 238 -4.94 -14.76 11.83
C HIS A 238 -5.51 -13.35 12.16
N PRO A 239 -6.72 -13.02 11.69
CA PRO A 239 -7.35 -11.74 11.99
C PRO A 239 -7.62 -11.54 13.49
N ALA A 240 -7.44 -10.29 13.95
CA ALA A 240 -7.53 -9.88 15.35
C ALA A 240 -8.96 -9.78 15.90
#